data_AF-A0A9Q1HDJ6-F1
#
_entry.id   AF-A0A9Q1HDJ6-F1
#
_cell.length_a   1.000
_cell.length_b   1.000
_cell.length_c   1.000
_cell.angle_alpha   90.00
_cell.angle_beta   90.00
_cell.angle_gamma   90.00
#
_symmetry.space_group_name_H-M   'P 1'
#
loop_
_entity.id
_entity.type
_entity.pdbx_description
1 polymer ?
#
loop_
_entity_poly.entity_id
_entity_poly.type
_entity_poly.pdbx_seq_one_letter_code
_entity_poly.pdbx_strand_id
1 'polypeptide(L)'
;MEIVLPLYDSDEKLDAYSLLKYYLQTTSSLRGSESQLFISYVPPHKPVSRDTLSRWIKEILDVAGIDTTQYSAHSTRAAAVSAASCKNVPVEDILSTAGWSSEKTFARFYKKPVESSKPFATAVLEA
;
A
#
# COMPACT_ATOMS: atom_id res chain seq x y z
N MET A 1 16.43 8.34 6.18
CA MET A 1 15.13 8.49 5.51
C MET A 1 14.10 8.65 6.60
N GLU A 2 13.50 9.83 6.68
CA GLU A 2 12.40 10.11 7.61
C GLU A 2 11.09 9.85 6.86
N ILE A 3 10.15 9.16 7.51
CA ILE A 3 8.83 8.88 6.92
C ILE A 3 7.86 9.87 7.53
N VAL A 4 7.31 10.76 6.70
CA VAL A 4 6.26 11.70 7.09
C VAL A 4 4.92 11.14 6.62
N LEU A 5 3.99 10.92 7.55
CA LEU A 5 2.62 10.52 7.25
C LEU A 5 1.70 11.74 7.40
N PRO A 6 1.19 12.31 6.29
CA PRO A 6 0.25 13.42 6.37
C PRO A 6 -1.09 12.92 6.92
N LEU A 7 -1.81 13.79 7.63
CA LEU A 7 -3.19 13.54 8.04
C LEU A 7 -4.08 13.49 6.80
N TYR A 8 -4.94 12.48 6.72
CA TYR A 8 -5.95 12.36 5.68
C TYR A 8 -7.35 12.59 6.25
N ASP A 9 -7.78 13.84 6.29
CA ASP A 9 -9.03 14.26 6.96
C ASP A 9 -10.32 13.88 6.20
N SER A 10 -10.22 13.37 4.96
CA SER A 10 -11.39 13.07 4.14
C SER A 10 -12.06 11.73 4.51
N ASP A 11 -11.29 10.76 5.01
CA ASP A 11 -11.82 9.48 5.50
C ASP A 11 -10.87 8.91 6.55
N GLU A 12 -11.31 8.90 7.81
CA GLU A 12 -10.55 8.36 8.95
C GLU A 12 -10.16 6.89 8.74
N LYS A 13 -10.97 6.10 8.03
CA LYS A 13 -10.67 4.69 7.74
C LYS A 13 -9.54 4.50 6.74
N LEU A 14 -9.16 5.56 6.04
CA LEU A 14 -8.05 5.58 5.09
C LEU A 14 -6.86 6.40 5.63
N ASP A 15 -6.97 7.00 6.82
CA ASP A 15 -5.90 7.78 7.44
C ASP A 15 -4.87 6.88 8.14
N ALA A 16 -3.71 6.72 7.50
CA ALA A 16 -2.63 5.90 8.03
C ALA A 16 -2.12 6.40 9.40
N TYR A 17 -2.12 7.71 9.65
CA TYR A 17 -1.67 8.26 10.92
C TYR A 17 -2.58 7.83 12.07
N SER A 18 -3.89 8.07 11.95
CA SER A 18 -4.87 7.74 12.98
C SER A 18 -4.95 6.24 13.21
N LEU A 19 -4.91 5.43 12.15
CA LEU A 19 -4.89 3.97 12.25
C LEU A 19 -3.65 3.44 12.99
N LEU A 20 -2.46 3.98 12.71
CA LEU A 20 -1.24 3.58 13.41
C LEU A 20 -1.26 4.02 14.88
N LYS A 21 -1.74 5.23 15.16
CA LYS A 21 -1.90 5.72 16.53
C LYS A 21 -2.84 4.82 17.33
N TYR A 22 -4.00 4.49 16.76
CA TYR A 22 -4.96 3.56 17.36
C TYR A 22 -4.33 2.18 17.60
N TYR A 23 -3.66 1.61 16.59
CA TYR A 23 -2.99 0.32 16.72
C TYR A 23 -1.95 0.28 17.84
N LEU A 24 -1.09 1.32 17.94
CA LEU A 24 -0.09 1.43 19.00
C LEU A 24 -0.73 1.52 20.39
N GLN A 25 -1.82 2.27 20.52
CA GLN A 25 -2.57 2.38 21.78
C GLN A 25 -3.18 1.03 22.19
N THR A 26 -3.90 0.37 21.28
CA THR A 26 -4.58 -0.91 21.54
C THR A 26 -3.60 -2.04 21.86
N THR A 27 -2.42 -2.05 21.25
CA THR A 27 -1.42 -3.10 21.45
C THR A 27 -0.43 -2.79 22.59
N SER A 28 -0.50 -1.62 23.21
CA SER A 28 0.48 -1.15 24.20
C SER A 28 0.74 -2.13 25.34
N SER A 29 -0.32 -2.71 25.92
CA SER A 29 -0.24 -3.67 27.03
C SER A 29 0.30 -5.05 26.62
N LEU A 30 0.23 -5.39 25.32
CA LEU A 30 0.64 -6.70 24.80
C LEU A 30 2.12 -6.75 24.41
N ARG A 31 2.75 -5.58 24.22
CA ARG A 31 4.10 -5.45 23.64
C ARG A 31 5.21 -5.89 24.58
N GLY A 32 5.05 -5.78 25.89
CA GLY A 32 6.14 -6.05 26.84
C GLY A 32 7.39 -5.24 26.48
N SER A 33 8.47 -5.91 26.09
CA SER A 33 9.74 -5.30 25.66
C SER A 33 9.91 -5.16 24.13
N GLU A 34 8.90 -5.52 23.33
CA GLU A 34 9.00 -5.51 21.87
C GLU A 34 8.91 -4.09 21.30
N SER A 35 9.91 -3.70 20.50
CA SER A 35 10.01 -2.36 19.90
C SER A 35 9.56 -2.29 18.43
N GLN A 36 9.39 -3.43 17.76
CA GLN A 36 8.92 -3.46 16.38
C GLN A 36 7.46 -2.99 16.29
N LEU A 37 7.14 -2.27 15.21
CA LEU A 37 5.80 -1.72 15.00
C LEU A 37 4.75 -2.82 15.06
N PHE A 38 4.84 -3.83 14.20
CA PHE A 38 3.85 -4.91 14.14
C PHE A 38 4.22 -6.11 15.01
N ILE A 39 3.27 -6.55 15.83
CA ILE A 39 3.35 -7.75 16.67
C ILE A 39 2.25 -8.75 16.29
N SER A 40 2.47 -10.03 16.62
CA SER A 40 1.51 -11.10 16.44
C SER A 40 0.27 -10.84 17.29
N TYR A 41 -0.92 -11.06 16.72
CA TYR A 41 -2.18 -11.04 17.47
C TYR A 41 -2.38 -12.33 18.29
N VAL A 42 -1.55 -13.36 18.09
CA VAL A 42 -1.55 -14.60 18.87
C VAL A 42 -0.39 -14.60 19.87
N PRO A 43 -0.61 -15.03 21.14
CA PRO A 43 0.45 -15.22 22.12
C PRO A 43 1.49 -16.27 21.66
N PRO A 44 2.79 -16.11 22.03
CA PRO A 44 3.36 -14.93 22.68
C PRO A 44 3.46 -13.80 21.63
N HIS A 45 2.94 -12.59 21.93
CA HIS A 45 2.78 -11.45 21.01
C HIS A 45 4.11 -10.87 20.50
N LYS A 46 4.87 -11.67 19.77
CA LYS A 46 6.20 -11.38 19.26
C LYS A 46 6.12 -10.57 17.97
N PRO A 47 7.20 -9.88 17.59
CA PRO A 47 7.26 -9.18 16.32
C PRO A 47 6.96 -10.11 15.15
N VAL A 48 6.19 -9.63 14.18
CA VAL A 48 5.90 -10.41 12.97
C VAL A 48 7.00 -10.25 11.94
N SER A 49 7.25 -11.33 11.19
CA SER A 49 8.17 -11.31 10.06
C SER A 49 7.58 -10.57 8.86
N ARG A 50 8.45 -10.19 7.93
CA ARG A 50 8.06 -9.67 6.62
C ARG A 50 7.13 -10.62 5.87
N ASP A 51 7.34 -11.93 5.99
CA ASP A 51 6.52 -12.93 5.32
C ASP A 51 5.10 -12.96 5.88
N THR A 52 4.95 -12.77 7.19
CA THR A 52 3.64 -12.67 7.82
C THR A 52 2.88 -11.42 7.37
N LEU A 53 3.54 -10.27 7.33
CA LEU A 53 2.93 -9.05 6.78
C LEU A 53 2.54 -9.22 5.31
N SER A 54 3.39 -9.87 4.52
CA SER A 54 3.11 -10.14 3.10
C SER A 54 1.89 -11.04 2.93
N ARG A 55 1.71 -12.02 3.82
CA ARG A 55 0.54 -12.90 3.84
C ARG A 55 -0.73 -12.13 4.21
N TRP A 56 -0.70 -11.32 5.27
CA TRP A 56 -1.85 -10.49 5.66
C TRP A 56 -2.29 -9.54 4.55
N ILE A 57 -1.35 -8.89 3.86
CA ILE A 57 -1.68 -8.04 2.71
C ILE A 57 -2.35 -8.89 1.62
N LYS A 58 -1.83 -10.08 1.31
CA LYS A 58 -2.41 -10.98 0.31
C LYS A 58 -3.82 -11.42 0.71
N GLU A 59 -4.05 -11.77 1.98
CA GLU A 59 -5.38 -12.10 2.51
C GLU A 59 -6.36 -10.92 2.38
N ILE A 60 -5.91 -9.69 2.66
CA ILE A 60 -6.75 -8.49 2.48
C ILE A 60 -7.10 -8.27 1.00
N LEU A 61 -6.16 -8.49 0.07
CA LEU A 61 -6.44 -8.42 -1.36
C LEU A 61 -7.50 -9.45 -1.77
N ASP A 62 -7.39 -10.68 -1.27
CA ASP A 62 -8.35 -11.74 -1.53
C ASP A 62 -9.76 -11.40 -1.02
N VAL A 63 -9.85 -10.92 0.22
CA VAL A 63 -11.11 -10.46 0.82
C VAL A 63 -11.72 -9.27 0.06
N ALA A 64 -10.87 -8.42 -0.54
CA ALA A 64 -11.30 -7.32 -1.40
C ALA A 64 -11.71 -7.76 -2.82
N GLY A 65 -11.65 -9.06 -3.13
CA GLY A 65 -12.00 -9.61 -4.45
C GLY A 65 -10.91 -9.43 -5.51
N ILE A 66 -9.67 -9.15 -5.11
CA ILE A 66 -8.53 -9.02 -6.03
C ILE A 66 -7.89 -10.39 -6.22
N ASP A 67 -7.68 -10.79 -7.48
CA ASP A 67 -7.09 -12.10 -7.81
C ASP A 67 -5.66 -12.26 -7.29
N THR A 68 -5.50 -13.03 -6.21
CA THR A 68 -4.21 -13.20 -5.55
C THR A 68 -3.31 -14.28 -6.20
N THR A 69 -3.77 -14.90 -7.28
CA THR A 69 -2.91 -15.70 -8.17
C THR A 69 -2.08 -14.82 -9.09
N GLN A 70 -2.61 -13.64 -9.42
CA GLN A 70 -1.95 -12.62 -10.26
C GLN A 70 -1.31 -11.50 -9.43
N TYR A 71 -1.96 -11.07 -8.36
CA TYR A 71 -1.52 -9.95 -7.54
C TYR A 71 -0.98 -10.42 -6.19
N SER A 72 0.11 -9.79 -5.76
CA SER A 72 0.79 -10.11 -4.51
C SER A 72 0.85 -8.87 -3.61
N ALA A 73 1.37 -9.03 -2.39
CA ALA A 73 1.64 -7.91 -1.51
C ALA A 73 2.46 -6.79 -2.19
N HIS A 74 3.41 -7.15 -3.05
CA HIS A 74 4.24 -6.17 -3.77
C HIS A 74 3.48 -5.41 -4.86
N SER A 75 2.38 -5.97 -5.36
CA SER A 75 1.52 -5.32 -6.35
C SER A 75 0.88 -4.05 -5.80
N THR A 76 0.67 -3.95 -4.48
CA THR A 76 0.16 -2.72 -3.83
C THR A 76 1.09 -1.53 -4.07
N ARG A 77 2.41 -1.76 -3.94
CA ARG A 77 3.42 -0.74 -4.22
C ARG A 77 3.40 -0.31 -5.67
N ALA A 78 3.32 -1.26 -6.61
CA ALA A 78 3.24 -0.95 -8.04
C ALA A 78 1.98 -0.17 -8.40
N ALA A 79 0.84 -0.54 -7.82
CA ALA A 79 -0.43 0.17 -8.00
C ALA A 79 -0.37 1.61 -7.48
N ALA A 80 0.18 1.82 -6.28
CA ALA A 80 0.29 3.16 -5.68
C ALA A 80 1.11 4.12 -6.55
N VAL A 81 2.30 3.68 -7.01
CA VAL A 81 3.15 4.54 -7.86
C VAL A 81 2.59 4.71 -9.28
N SER A 82 1.88 3.72 -9.81
CA SER A 82 1.17 3.86 -11.08
C SER A 82 0.06 4.90 -10.97
N ALA A 83 -0.72 4.87 -9.88
CA ALA A 83 -1.77 5.85 -9.63
C ALA A 83 -1.20 7.27 -9.46
N ALA A 84 -0.07 7.44 -8.76
CA ALA A 84 0.61 8.73 -8.66
C ALA A 84 1.05 9.25 -10.04
N SER A 85 1.61 8.37 -10.88
CA SER A 85 1.99 8.72 -12.25
C SER A 85 0.78 9.10 -13.11
N CYS A 86 -0.34 8.39 -13.01
CA CYS A 86 -1.58 8.74 -13.70
C CYS A 86 -2.15 10.10 -13.24
N LYS A 87 -1.86 10.52 -12.02
CA LYS A 87 -2.20 11.86 -11.48
C LYS A 87 -1.16 12.93 -11.80
N ASN A 88 -0.22 12.65 -12.72
CA ASN A 88 0.85 13.56 -13.14
C ASN A 88 1.75 14.06 -11.99
N VAL A 89 1.93 13.26 -10.93
CA VAL A 89 2.98 13.53 -9.94
C VAL A 89 4.35 13.43 -10.64
N PRO A 90 5.27 14.39 -10.44
CA PRO A 90 6.61 14.35 -11.04
C PRO A 90 7.32 13.02 -10.77
N VAL A 91 8.02 12.50 -11.78
CA VAL A 91 8.72 11.21 -11.66
C VAL A 91 9.78 11.28 -10.56
N GLU A 92 10.45 12.42 -10.41
CA GLU A 92 11.46 12.67 -9.38
C GLU A 92 10.87 12.52 -7.97
N ASP A 93 9.64 13.00 -7.77
CA ASP A 93 8.91 12.88 -6.50
C ASP A 93 8.46 11.45 -6.24
N ILE A 94 8.02 10.74 -7.28
CA ILE A 94 7.67 9.31 -7.18
C ILE A 94 8.91 8.49 -6.83
N LEU A 95 10.03 8.75 -7.49
CA LEU A 95 11.30 8.04 -7.27
C LEU A 95 11.85 8.32 -5.87
N SER A 96 11.84 9.57 -5.42
CA SER A 96 12.30 9.94 -4.07
C SER A 96 11.42 9.31 -2.98
N THR A 97 10.09 9.36 -3.14
CA THR A 97 9.11 8.79 -2.20
C THR A 97 9.20 7.26 -2.15
N ALA A 98 9.35 6.61 -3.31
CA ALA A 98 9.52 5.17 -3.38
C ALA A 98 10.93 4.70 -2.99
N GLY A 99 11.91 5.59 -2.87
CA GLY A 99 13.31 5.22 -2.60
C GLY A 99 13.99 4.50 -3.78
N TRP A 100 13.69 4.92 -5.01
CA TRP A 100 14.34 4.43 -6.23
C TRP A 100 15.33 5.44 -6.78
N SER A 101 16.52 4.96 -7.16
CA SER A 101 17.55 5.77 -7.81
C SER A 101 17.39 5.86 -9.33
N SER A 102 16.52 5.05 -9.93
CA SER A 102 16.39 4.96 -11.39
C SER A 102 14.96 4.93 -11.86
N GLU A 103 14.62 5.88 -12.73
CA GLU A 103 13.39 5.91 -13.50
C GLU A 103 13.19 4.63 -14.33
N LYS A 104 14.26 4.06 -14.88
CA LYS A 104 14.18 2.82 -15.69
C LYS A 104 13.60 1.66 -14.89
N THR A 105 13.93 1.56 -13.60
CA THR A 105 13.37 0.55 -12.70
C THR A 105 11.88 0.80 -12.47
N PHE A 106 11.48 2.05 -12.24
CA PHE A 106 10.08 2.43 -12.12
C PHE A 106 9.29 2.10 -13.39
N ALA A 107 9.73 2.59 -14.55
CA ALA A 107 9.07 2.40 -15.83
C ALA A 107 8.92 0.91 -16.21
N ARG A 108 9.95 0.09 -15.95
CA ARG A 108 9.96 -1.33 -16.33
C ARG A 108 9.10 -2.19 -15.41
N PHE A 109 9.20 -2.00 -14.10
CA PHE A 109 8.64 -2.95 -13.13
C PHE A 109 7.37 -2.45 -12.45
N TYR A 110 7.18 -1.13 -12.35
CA TYR A 110 6.18 -0.55 -11.47
C TYR A 110 5.16 0.34 -12.16
N LYS A 111 5.47 0.94 -13.32
CA LYS A 111 4.50 1.66 -14.15
C LYS A 111 3.63 0.65 -14.90
N LYS A 112 2.55 0.20 -14.27
CA LYS A 112 1.57 -0.70 -14.86
C LYS A 112 0.43 0.11 -15.48
N PRO A 113 -0.12 -0.31 -16.63
CA PRO A 113 -1.30 0.34 -17.18
C PRO A 113 -2.44 0.24 -16.16
N VAL A 114 -3.02 1.39 -15.80
CA VAL A 114 -4.24 1.44 -14.99
C VAL A 114 -5.39 1.40 -16.00
N GLU A 115 -6.05 0.25 -16.10
CA GLU A 115 -7.20 0.11 -16.99
C GLU A 115 -8.34 0.99 -16.48
N SER A 116 -8.60 2.10 -17.16
CA SER A 116 -9.89 2.76 -17.05
C SER A 116 -10.87 1.91 -17.87
N SER A 117 -11.78 1.20 -17.20
CA SER A 117 -12.95 0.62 -17.83
C SER A 117 -13.82 1.74 -18.41
N LYS A 118 -13.45 2.26 -19.59
CA LYS A 118 -14.42 2.73 -20.57
C LYS A 118 -14.51 1.59 -21.59
N PRO A 119 -15.48 0.68 -21.47
CA PRO A 119 -15.69 -0.32 -22.51
C PRO A 119 -15.87 0.43 -23.83
N PHE A 120 -15.34 -0.14 -24.91
CA PHE A 120 -15.45 0.36 -26.29
C PHE A 120 -16.86 0.92 -26.60
N ALA A 121 -17.90 0.27 -26.07
CA ALA A 121 -19.28 0.70 -26.17
C ALA A 121 -19.56 2.14 -25.70
N THR A 122 -18.90 2.61 -24.63
CA THR A 122 -19.08 3.98 -24.10
C THR A 122 -18.48 5.03 -25.04
N ALA A 123 -17.36 4.71 -25.70
CA ALA A 123 -16.72 5.61 -26.67
C ALA A 123 -17.51 5.73 -27.98
N VAL A 124 -18.32 4.71 -28.32
CA VAL A 124 -19.19 4.73 -29.50
C VAL A 124 -20.49 5.51 -29.24
N LEU A 125 -20.98 5.56 -27.99
CA LEU A 125 -22.24 6.24 -27.63
C LEU A 125 -22.08 7.74 -27.36
N GLU A 126 -20.85 8.25 -27.20
CA GLU A 126 -20.54 9.67 -26.98
C GLU A 126 -20.22 10.44 -28.28
N ALA A 127 -20.41 9.82 -29.47
CA ALA A 127 -20.13 10.40 -30.79
C ALA A 127 -21.40 10.87 -31.54
#